data_AF-A0A254Q4Y8-F1
#
_entry.id   AF-A0A254Q4Y8-F1
#
_cell.length_a   1.000
_cell.length_b   1.000
_cell.length_c   1.000
_cell.angle_alpha   90.00
_cell.angle_beta   90.00
_cell.angle_gamma   90.00
#
_symmetry.space_group_name_H-M   'P 1'
#
loop_
_entity.id
_entity.type
_entity.pdbx_description
1 polymer ?
#
loop_
_entity_poly.entity_id
_entity_poly.type
_entity_poly.pdbx_seq_one_letter_code
_entity_poly.pdbx_strand_id
1 'polypeptide(L)'
;MSLKGGIIFVGFLLSSSFAFAELQITANQNIWAVPSTSKSCKAWKENQEADDIKPKYINLGNISFLWSDPKKDFRIKEIKVSIRDKILKNGEYICRIDGEQLKALSEGDWLTIKKAGSHQHSYVGTDCPALCGSIEFDKDMAATMNGKIEVIGDALENGKSDEQVYGLPIEVDNLEF
;
A
#
# COMPACT_ATOMS: atom_id res chain seq x y z
N MET A 1 43.75 7.40 47.33
CA MET A 1 43.71 7.64 45.87
C MET A 1 44.47 6.52 45.17
N SER A 2 43.78 5.58 44.53
CA SER A 2 44.22 4.80 43.36
C SER A 2 43.15 3.76 43.04
N LEU A 3 42.50 3.87 41.88
CA LEU A 3 41.67 2.83 41.27
C LEU A 3 42.56 1.73 40.66
N LYS A 4 42.08 0.48 40.66
CA LYS A 4 42.38 -0.64 39.73
C LYS A 4 41.58 -1.86 40.23
N GLY A 5 40.82 -2.62 39.46
CA GLY A 5 40.45 -2.62 38.06
C GLY A 5 39.53 -3.83 37.87
N GLY A 6 38.31 -3.63 37.39
CA GLY A 6 37.38 -4.70 37.05
C GLY A 6 37.31 -4.85 35.55
N ILE A 7 37.80 -5.97 35.01
CA ILE A 7 37.61 -6.35 33.62
C ILE A 7 36.19 -6.91 33.51
N ILE A 8 35.30 -6.22 32.80
CA ILE A 8 34.03 -6.79 32.36
C ILE A 8 34.21 -7.16 30.89
N PHE A 9 34.27 -8.46 30.61
CA PHE A 9 34.02 -9.01 29.29
C PHE A 9 32.55 -8.75 28.95
N VAL A 10 32.29 -7.70 28.17
CA VAL A 10 30.99 -7.54 27.52
C VAL A 10 31.01 -8.38 26.26
N GLY A 11 30.15 -9.38 26.25
CA GLY A 11 30.00 -10.35 25.17
C GLY A 11 29.83 -9.65 23.82
N PHE A 12 30.54 -10.21 22.85
CA PHE A 12 30.34 -10.00 21.43
C PHE A 12 28.89 -10.43 21.10
N LEU A 13 27.94 -9.50 21.15
CA LEU A 13 26.64 -9.68 20.52
C LEU A 13 26.89 -9.51 19.01
N LEU A 14 27.08 -10.65 18.34
CA LEU A 14 26.88 -10.78 16.91
C LEU A 14 25.41 -10.40 16.63
N SER A 15 25.17 -9.10 16.41
CA SER A 15 23.94 -8.64 15.79
C SER A 15 24.00 -9.08 14.33
N SER A 16 23.57 -10.31 14.07
CA SER A 16 23.24 -10.78 12.73
C SER A 16 22.10 -9.91 12.20
N SER A 17 22.48 -8.86 11.47
CA SER A 17 21.58 -8.09 10.62
C SER A 17 21.05 -9.02 9.53
N PHE A 18 20.00 -9.78 9.84
CA PHE A 18 19.09 -10.24 8.80
C PHE A 18 18.41 -8.98 8.27
N ALA A 19 18.94 -8.43 7.18
CA ALA A 19 18.19 -7.52 6.35
C ALA A 19 17.03 -8.35 5.78
N PHE A 20 15.89 -8.36 6.49
CA PHE A 20 14.66 -8.85 5.92
C PHE A 20 14.35 -7.96 4.73
N ALA A 21 14.02 -8.59 3.60
CA ALA A 21 13.48 -7.90 2.45
C ALA A 21 12.23 -7.12 2.90
N GLU A 22 12.31 -5.80 2.88
CA GLU A 22 11.23 -4.93 3.35
C GLU A 22 10.69 -4.12 2.18
N LEU A 23 9.39 -4.25 1.93
CA LEU A 23 8.63 -3.35 1.09
C LEU A 23 8.03 -2.27 1.99
N GLN A 24 8.49 -1.03 1.83
CA GLN A 24 7.84 0.10 2.46
C GLN A 24 6.74 0.64 1.55
N ILE A 25 5.53 0.76 2.10
CA ILE A 25 4.36 1.28 1.40
C ILE A 25 4.13 2.71 1.91
N THR A 26 3.97 3.66 1.00
CA THR A 26 3.55 5.03 1.34
C THR A 26 2.28 5.35 0.58
N ALA A 27 1.24 5.74 1.31
CA ALA A 27 -0.01 6.26 0.78
C ALA A 27 -0.23 7.71 1.27
N ASN A 28 -1.15 8.45 0.66
CA ASN A 28 -1.48 9.79 1.11
C ASN A 28 -2.09 9.76 2.52
N GLN A 29 -1.83 10.75 3.36
CA GLN A 29 -2.29 10.79 4.76
C GLN A 29 -3.80 11.07 4.88
N ASN A 30 -4.42 11.56 3.81
CA ASN A 30 -5.81 11.98 3.77
C ASN A 30 -6.60 11.06 2.82
N ILE A 31 -7.01 9.89 3.32
CA ILE A 31 -7.79 8.91 2.55
C ILE A 31 -9.27 9.17 2.78
N TRP A 32 -10.01 9.53 1.73
CA TRP A 32 -11.39 10.01 1.84
C TRP A 32 -12.39 9.12 1.12
N ALA A 33 -13.59 8.99 1.68
CA ALA A 33 -14.75 8.50 0.95
C ALA A 33 -15.36 9.66 0.14
N VAL A 34 -15.37 9.55 -1.18
CA VAL A 34 -15.79 10.61 -2.10
C VAL A 34 -16.94 10.14 -3.00
N PRO A 35 -17.87 11.03 -3.40
CA PRO A 35 -19.03 10.67 -4.22
C PRO A 35 -18.62 10.10 -5.58
N SER A 36 -19.40 9.14 -6.10
CA SER A 36 -19.21 8.49 -7.40
C SER A 36 -19.23 9.42 -8.63
N THR A 37 -19.47 10.72 -8.47
CA THR A 37 -19.52 11.72 -9.56
C THR A 37 -18.15 12.17 -10.04
N SER A 38 -17.08 11.58 -9.50
CA SER A 38 -15.69 11.94 -9.82
C SER A 38 -15.15 11.04 -10.94
N LYS A 39 -14.47 11.62 -11.93
CA LYS A 39 -13.80 10.83 -12.99
C LYS A 39 -12.58 10.11 -12.42
N SER A 40 -12.50 8.78 -12.56
CA SER A 40 -11.26 8.06 -12.29
C SER A 40 -10.18 8.41 -13.31
N CYS A 41 -8.92 8.13 -12.98
CA CYS A 41 -7.83 8.32 -13.94
C CYS A 41 -7.96 7.46 -15.20
N LYS A 42 -8.54 6.26 -15.08
CA LYS A 42 -8.87 5.42 -16.23
C LYS A 42 -9.90 6.12 -17.11
N ALA A 43 -11.01 6.58 -16.52
CA ALA A 43 -12.03 7.35 -17.23
C ALA A 43 -11.45 8.61 -17.88
N TRP A 44 -10.51 9.30 -17.22
CA TRP A 44 -9.83 10.47 -17.77
C TRP A 44 -8.96 10.11 -18.99
N LYS A 45 -8.11 9.07 -18.88
CA LYS A 45 -7.26 8.59 -19.97
C LYS A 45 -8.07 8.04 -21.16
N GLU A 46 -9.23 7.45 -20.88
CA GLU A 46 -10.13 6.86 -21.89
C GLU A 46 -11.17 7.85 -22.41
N ASN A 47 -11.09 9.15 -22.06
CA ASN A 47 -12.05 10.20 -22.43
C ASN A 47 -13.51 9.88 -22.07
N GLN A 48 -13.74 9.16 -20.98
CA GLN A 48 -15.08 8.89 -20.44
C GLN A 48 -15.58 10.06 -19.58
N GLU A 49 -16.90 10.27 -19.56
CA GLU A 49 -17.54 11.35 -18.80
C GLU A 49 -17.71 11.03 -17.30
N ALA A 50 -17.73 9.76 -16.92
CA ALA A 50 -17.82 9.31 -15.55
C ALA A 50 -17.28 7.87 -15.45
N ASP A 51 -17.02 7.41 -14.23
CA ASP A 51 -16.76 6.00 -13.93
C ASP A 51 -18.07 5.34 -13.41
N ASP A 52 -18.30 4.06 -13.68
CA ASP A 52 -19.49 3.33 -13.19
C ASP A 52 -19.29 2.79 -11.76
N ILE A 53 -18.58 3.55 -10.93
CA ILE A 53 -18.26 3.17 -9.54
C ILE A 53 -19.29 3.81 -8.61
N LYS A 54 -20.45 3.17 -8.47
CA LYS A 54 -21.45 3.55 -7.45
C LYS A 54 -21.06 3.00 -6.06
N PRO A 55 -21.46 3.61 -4.92
CA PRO A 55 -21.99 4.97 -4.71
C PRO A 55 -20.95 5.97 -4.13
N LYS A 56 -19.88 5.46 -3.49
CA LYS A 56 -18.73 6.22 -2.99
C LYS A 56 -17.46 5.39 -3.21
N TYR A 57 -16.30 6.04 -3.30
CA TYR A 57 -15.00 5.36 -3.39
C TYR A 57 -14.03 5.88 -2.34
N ILE A 58 -13.11 5.03 -1.89
CA ILE A 58 -11.97 5.38 -1.06
C ILE A 58 -10.85 5.86 -1.99
N ASN A 59 -10.43 7.11 -1.82
CA ASN A 59 -9.28 7.66 -2.51
C ASN A 59 -8.00 7.38 -1.72
N LEU A 60 -7.17 6.45 -2.18
CA LEU A 60 -5.89 6.09 -1.55
C LEU A 60 -4.77 7.08 -1.88
N GLY A 61 -5.04 8.07 -2.75
CA GLY A 61 -4.04 8.95 -3.34
C GLY A 61 -3.05 8.19 -4.23
N ASN A 62 -1.90 8.81 -4.48
CA ASN A 62 -0.80 8.17 -5.16
C ASN A 62 -0.11 7.22 -4.18
N ILE A 63 -0.02 5.94 -4.54
CA ILE A 63 0.64 4.93 -3.72
C ILE A 63 2.04 4.73 -4.26
N SER A 64 3.02 4.65 -3.37
CA SER A 64 4.41 4.37 -3.72
C SER A 64 5.00 3.25 -2.89
N PHE A 65 6.00 2.61 -3.47
CA PHE A 65 6.61 1.39 -2.97
C PHE A 65 8.12 1.52 -3.03
N LEU A 66 8.77 1.29 -1.90
CA LEU A 66 10.22 1.23 -1.79
C LEU A 66 10.62 -0.21 -1.51
N TRP A 67 11.46 -0.78 -2.37
CA TRP A 67 11.97 -2.14 -2.22
C TRP A 67 13.45 -2.14 -1.85
N SER A 68 13.82 -2.96 -0.87
CA SER A 68 15.16 -2.99 -0.27
C SER A 68 15.92 -4.31 -0.46
N ASP A 69 15.33 -5.35 -1.07
CA ASP A 69 16.02 -6.63 -1.26
C ASP A 69 17.06 -6.52 -2.39
N PRO A 70 18.35 -6.82 -2.13
CA PRO A 70 19.39 -6.74 -3.13
C PRO A 70 19.49 -7.96 -4.06
N LYS A 71 18.73 -9.03 -3.76
CA LYS A 71 18.77 -10.31 -4.49
C LYS A 71 17.52 -10.55 -5.32
N LYS A 72 16.36 -10.12 -4.82
CA LYS A 72 15.05 -10.44 -5.41
C LYS A 72 14.39 -9.21 -6.03
N ASP A 73 13.77 -9.39 -7.20
CA ASP A 73 12.80 -8.41 -7.70
C ASP A 73 11.48 -8.61 -6.91
N PHE A 74 10.65 -7.58 -6.79
CA PHE A 74 9.31 -7.70 -6.21
C PHE A 74 8.25 -7.38 -7.26
N ARG A 75 7.32 -8.31 -7.51
CA ARG A 75 6.21 -8.13 -8.44
C ARG A 75 4.90 -7.95 -7.68
N ILE A 76 4.29 -6.77 -7.79
CA ILE A 76 2.98 -6.46 -7.23
C ILE A 76 1.90 -7.23 -8.01
N LYS A 77 1.02 -7.94 -7.29
CA LYS A 77 -0.13 -8.66 -7.86
C LYS A 77 -1.44 -7.95 -7.57
N GLU A 78 -1.64 -7.51 -6.34
CA GLU A 78 -2.85 -6.80 -5.94
C GLU A 78 -2.60 -5.87 -4.74
N ILE A 79 -3.44 -4.84 -4.65
CA ILE A 79 -3.63 -4.04 -3.44
C ILE A 79 -5.01 -4.38 -2.89
N LYS A 80 -5.06 -4.79 -1.63
CA LYS A 80 -6.30 -5.04 -0.90
C LYS A 80 -6.47 -3.97 0.18
N VAL A 81 -7.61 -3.30 0.16
CA VAL A 81 -8.03 -2.36 1.20
C VAL A 81 -9.06 -3.06 2.08
N SER A 82 -8.86 -3.05 3.39
CA SER A 82 -9.83 -3.53 4.36
C SER A 82 -10.15 -2.47 5.40
N ILE A 83 -11.44 -2.30 5.70
CA ILE A 83 -11.94 -1.43 6.77
C ILE A 83 -12.95 -2.24 7.55
N ARG A 84 -12.89 -2.18 8.88
CA ARG A 84 -13.90 -2.79 9.75
C ARG A 84 -14.41 -1.74 10.72
N ASP A 85 -15.66 -1.35 10.54
CA ASP A 85 -16.33 -0.35 11.36
C ASP A 85 -17.85 -0.59 11.38
N LYS A 86 -18.48 -0.30 12.52
CA LYS A 86 -19.93 -0.41 12.73
C LYS A 86 -20.77 0.56 11.89
N ILE A 87 -20.14 1.58 11.30
CA ILE A 87 -20.85 2.53 10.42
C ILE A 87 -21.01 1.98 8.99
N LEU A 88 -20.30 0.90 8.65
CA LEU A 88 -20.41 0.23 7.35
C LEU A 88 -21.59 -0.73 7.35
N LYS A 89 -22.27 -0.85 6.21
CA LYS A 89 -23.51 -1.62 6.07
C LYS A 89 -23.43 -3.09 6.49
N ASN A 90 -22.25 -3.68 6.36
CA ASN A 90 -21.98 -5.07 6.74
C ASN A 90 -20.93 -5.19 7.86
N GLY A 91 -20.60 -4.07 8.52
CA GLY A 91 -19.52 -3.98 9.52
C GLY A 91 -18.10 -4.07 8.94
N GLU A 92 -17.95 -4.45 7.67
CA GLU A 92 -16.67 -4.63 6.99
C GLU A 92 -16.79 -4.22 5.52
N TYR A 93 -15.70 -3.66 5.01
CA TYR A 93 -15.49 -3.32 3.62
C TYR A 93 -14.16 -3.91 3.17
N ILE A 94 -14.18 -4.59 2.02
CA ILE A 94 -12.97 -5.07 1.34
C ILE A 94 -13.06 -4.67 -0.12
N CYS A 95 -11.99 -4.05 -0.61
CA CYS A 95 -11.81 -3.81 -2.03
C CYS A 95 -10.43 -4.28 -2.48
N ARG A 96 -10.35 -4.75 -3.72
CA ARG A 96 -9.13 -5.25 -4.35
C ARG A 96 -8.91 -4.51 -5.66
N ILE A 97 -7.68 -4.03 -5.85
CA ILE A 97 -7.20 -3.45 -7.09
C ILE A 97 -6.14 -4.40 -7.62
N ASP A 98 -6.43 -5.09 -8.71
CA ASP A 98 -5.52 -6.06 -9.30
C ASP A 98 -4.37 -5.38 -10.08
N GLY A 99 -3.32 -6.14 -10.39
CA GLY A 99 -2.15 -5.66 -11.12
C GLY A 99 -2.47 -5.05 -12.48
N GLU A 100 -3.51 -5.49 -13.18
CA GLU A 100 -3.89 -4.94 -14.49
C GLU A 100 -4.55 -3.57 -14.36
N GLN A 101 -5.41 -3.40 -13.35
CA GLN A 101 -5.99 -2.12 -12.97
C GLN A 101 -4.90 -1.15 -12.47
N LEU A 102 -3.93 -1.65 -11.70
CA LEU A 102 -2.77 -0.87 -11.24
C LEU A 102 -1.89 -0.41 -12.42
N LYS A 103 -1.67 -1.25 -13.44
CA LYS A 103 -0.95 -0.84 -14.66
C LYS A 103 -1.58 0.37 -15.35
N ALA A 104 -2.90 0.47 -15.37
CA ALA A 104 -3.58 1.63 -15.98
C ALA A 104 -3.30 2.96 -15.24
N LEU A 105 -2.85 2.90 -13.97
CA LEU A 105 -2.56 4.07 -13.13
C LEU A 105 -1.17 4.68 -13.37
N SER A 106 -0.35 4.13 -14.27
CA SER A 106 0.96 4.70 -14.63
C SER A 106 1.24 4.56 -16.13
N GLU A 107 2.18 5.35 -16.65
CA GLU A 107 2.65 5.26 -18.04
C GLU A 107 3.79 4.23 -18.23
N GLY A 108 4.38 3.70 -17.15
CA GLY A 108 5.50 2.74 -17.18
C GLY A 108 5.17 1.34 -16.63
N ASP A 109 6.03 0.35 -16.88
CA ASP A 109 5.93 -0.96 -16.22
C ASP A 109 6.48 -0.90 -14.79
N TRP A 110 5.59 -0.58 -13.86
CA TRP A 110 5.92 -0.35 -12.45
C TRP A 110 5.53 -1.54 -11.55
N LEU A 111 4.84 -2.55 -12.09
CA LEU A 111 4.43 -3.72 -11.29
C LEU A 111 5.61 -4.52 -10.78
N THR A 112 6.76 -4.46 -11.44
CA THR A 112 7.98 -5.16 -11.00
C THR A 112 9.00 -4.14 -10.51
N ILE A 113 9.18 -4.10 -9.19
CA ILE A 113 10.23 -3.32 -8.54
C ILE A 113 11.53 -4.13 -8.62
N LYS A 114 12.54 -3.58 -9.30
CA LYS A 114 13.82 -4.27 -9.42
C LYS A 114 14.52 -4.37 -8.08
N LYS A 115 15.25 -5.47 -7.87
CA LYS A 115 16.15 -5.63 -6.73
C LYS A 115 17.03 -4.40 -6.58
N ALA A 116 17.27 -4.01 -5.34
CA ALA A 116 18.02 -2.81 -5.08
C ALA A 116 19.52 -3.05 -5.28
N GLY A 117 20.24 -2.10 -5.88
CA GLY A 117 21.70 -2.14 -5.89
C GLY A 117 22.26 -2.15 -4.46
N SER A 118 23.52 -2.55 -4.27
CA SER A 118 24.14 -2.51 -2.94
C SER A 118 24.02 -1.10 -2.32
N HIS A 119 23.32 -1.00 -1.19
CA HIS A 119 23.01 0.25 -0.48
C HIS A 119 22.12 1.25 -1.25
N GLN A 120 21.33 0.77 -2.21
CA GLN A 120 20.32 1.58 -2.91
C GLN A 120 18.92 1.07 -2.58
N HIS A 121 17.91 1.84 -2.97
CA HIS A 121 16.51 1.42 -2.96
C HIS A 121 15.91 1.60 -4.34
N SER A 122 14.99 0.72 -4.71
CA SER A 122 14.20 0.87 -5.94
C SER A 122 12.83 1.42 -5.58
N TYR A 123 12.41 2.45 -6.30
CA TYR A 123 11.16 3.17 -6.06
C TYR A 123 10.25 3.04 -7.28
N VAL A 124 8.97 2.74 -7.03
CA VAL A 124 7.90 2.87 -8.02
C VAL A 124 6.67 3.50 -7.36
N GLY A 125 5.80 4.10 -8.16
CA GLY A 125 4.53 4.62 -7.66
C GLY A 125 3.54 4.86 -8.79
N THR A 126 2.29 5.07 -8.40
CA THR A 126 1.23 5.43 -9.34
C THR A 126 1.33 6.90 -9.73
N ASP A 127 1.14 7.21 -11.02
CA ASP A 127 1.05 8.60 -11.50
C ASP A 127 -0.33 9.19 -11.15
N CYS A 128 -1.31 8.31 -10.96
CA CYS A 128 -2.69 8.62 -10.66
C CYS A 128 -3.13 8.11 -9.28
N PRO A 129 -4.13 8.77 -8.65
CA PRO A 129 -4.73 8.25 -7.44
C PRO A 129 -5.35 6.87 -7.65
N ALA A 130 -5.07 5.94 -6.73
CA ALA A 130 -5.73 4.64 -6.69
C ALA A 130 -7.07 4.77 -5.97
N LEU A 131 -8.14 4.33 -6.62
CA LEU A 131 -9.51 4.43 -6.10
C LEU A 131 -10.05 3.02 -5.79
N CYS A 132 -10.66 2.88 -4.62
CA CYS A 132 -11.34 1.64 -4.22
C CYS A 132 -12.85 1.88 -4.08
N GLY A 133 -13.64 1.31 -4.98
CA GLY A 133 -15.06 1.61 -5.14
C GLY A 133 -16.02 0.91 -4.17
N SER A 134 -17.30 1.27 -4.29
CA SER A 134 -18.44 0.54 -3.74
C SER A 134 -18.51 0.43 -2.21
N ILE A 135 -18.04 1.46 -1.49
CA ILE A 135 -18.24 1.51 -0.04
C ILE A 135 -19.69 1.91 0.27
N GLU A 136 -20.35 1.12 1.12
CA GLU A 136 -21.72 1.34 1.57
C GLU A 136 -21.76 1.60 3.08
N PHE A 137 -22.43 2.68 3.47
CA PHE A 137 -22.59 3.09 4.86
C PHE A 137 -24.00 2.72 5.35
N ASP A 138 -24.11 2.31 6.62
CA ASP A 138 -25.40 2.06 7.27
C ASP A 138 -26.15 3.37 7.57
N LYS A 139 -25.40 4.44 7.78
CA LYS A 139 -25.92 5.79 8.04
C LYS A 139 -25.01 6.80 7.35
N ASP A 140 -25.61 7.81 6.72
CA ASP A 140 -24.85 8.98 6.29
C ASP A 140 -24.43 9.76 7.54
N MET A 141 -23.15 9.67 7.89
CA MET A 141 -22.57 10.42 9.00
C MET A 141 -21.09 10.71 8.81
N ALA A 142 -20.63 11.84 9.33
CA ALA A 142 -19.20 12.16 9.35
C ALA A 142 -18.47 11.25 10.33
N ALA A 143 -17.42 10.56 9.89
CA ALA A 143 -16.69 9.61 10.72
C ALA A 143 -15.29 9.31 10.17
N THR A 144 -14.37 8.98 11.06
CA THR A 144 -13.05 8.42 10.73
C THR A 144 -13.05 6.93 11.05
N MET A 145 -12.66 6.10 10.08
CA MET A 145 -12.60 4.65 10.20
C MET A 145 -11.16 4.17 10.11
N ASN A 146 -10.82 3.15 10.90
CA ASN A 146 -9.52 2.48 10.80
C ASN A 146 -9.55 1.40 9.72
N GLY A 147 -8.52 1.36 8.90
CA GLY A 147 -8.35 0.38 7.85
C GLY A 147 -6.91 -0.09 7.69
N LYS A 148 -6.70 -0.90 6.66
CA LYS A 148 -5.40 -1.43 6.26
C LYS A 148 -5.31 -1.51 4.75
N ILE A 149 -4.17 -1.11 4.21
CA ILE A 149 -3.75 -1.44 2.85
C ILE A 149 -2.81 -2.65 2.94
N GLU A 150 -3.11 -3.70 2.21
CA GLU A 150 -2.28 -4.89 2.05
C GLU A 150 -1.80 -4.97 0.60
N VAL A 151 -0.49 -5.09 0.41
CA VAL A 151 0.14 -5.26 -0.90
C VAL A 151 0.57 -6.70 -0.99
N ILE A 152 -0.01 -7.41 -1.93
CA ILE A 152 0.24 -8.83 -2.17
C ILE A 152 1.03 -8.92 -3.46
N GLY A 153 2.16 -9.62 -3.42
CA GLY A 153 3.06 -9.75 -4.55
C GLY A 153 3.98 -10.95 -4.41
N ASP A 154 4.82 -11.16 -5.43
CA ASP A 154 5.81 -12.23 -5.45
C ASP A 154 7.23 -11.65 -5.38
N ALA A 155 8.05 -12.14 -4.46
CA ALA A 155 9.49 -11.94 -4.52
C ALA A 155 10.11 -12.94 -5.51
N LEU A 156 10.78 -12.43 -6.53
CA LEU A 156 11.27 -13.19 -7.69
C LEU A 156 12.79 -13.36 -7.65
N GLU A 157 13.25 -14.61 -7.69
CA GLU A 157 14.68 -14.94 -7.73
C GLU A 157 14.92 -16.18 -8.61
N ASN A 158 15.73 -16.06 -9.66
CA ASN A 158 16.15 -17.18 -10.51
C ASN A 158 14.99 -18.08 -11.00
N GLY A 159 13.86 -17.47 -11.38
CA GLY A 159 12.67 -18.18 -11.85
C GLY A 159 11.79 -18.79 -10.75
N LYS A 160 12.11 -18.56 -9.47
CA LYS A 160 11.26 -18.90 -8.33
C LYS A 160 10.46 -17.67 -7.90
N SER A 161 9.22 -17.89 -7.47
CA SER A 161 8.33 -16.89 -6.89
C SER A 161 7.94 -17.29 -5.48
N ASP A 162 8.02 -16.35 -4.55
CA ASP A 162 7.59 -16.50 -3.15
C ASP A 162 6.58 -15.40 -2.84
N GLU A 163 5.34 -15.77 -2.50
CA GLU A 163 4.30 -14.79 -2.24
C GLU A 163 4.55 -14.09 -0.89
N GLN A 164 4.46 -12.76 -0.89
CA GLN A 164 4.68 -11.92 0.26
C GLN A 164 3.55 -10.90 0.40
N VAL A 165 3.22 -10.58 1.65
CA VAL A 165 2.16 -9.63 2.00
C VAL A 165 2.70 -8.57 2.92
N TYR A 166 2.58 -7.31 2.51
CA TYR A 166 3.03 -6.15 3.27
C TYR A 166 1.84 -5.27 3.64
N GLY A 167 1.82 -4.74 4.85
CA GLY A 167 0.67 -4.01 5.40
C GLY A 167 1.00 -2.60 5.82
N LEU A 168 0.12 -1.65 5.51
CA LEU A 168 0.14 -0.28 5.98
C LEU A 168 -1.21 0.03 6.67
N PRO A 169 -1.24 0.34 7.98
CA PRO A 169 -2.45 0.84 8.62
C PRO A 169 -2.85 2.21 8.02
N ILE A 170 -4.14 2.45 7.88
CA ILE A 170 -4.69 3.69 7.34
C ILE A 170 -5.88 4.18 8.17
N GLU A 171 -6.14 5.49 8.09
CA GLU A 171 -7.38 6.11 8.57
C GLU A 171 -8.15 6.64 7.37
N VAL A 172 -9.48 6.45 7.36
CA VAL A 172 -10.37 6.84 6.27
C VAL A 172 -11.46 7.75 6.78
N ASP A 173 -11.48 8.98 6.28
CA ASP A 173 -12.50 9.97 6.62
C ASP A 173 -13.68 9.90 5.65
N ASN A 174 -14.89 9.75 6.18
CA ASN A 174 -16.13 10.05 5.48
C ASN A 174 -16.59 11.44 5.92
N LEU A 175 -16.52 12.41 5.01
CA LEU A 175 -17.07 13.75 5.22
C LEU A 175 -18.56 13.70 4.87
N GLU A 176 -19.42 14.21 5.75
CA GLU A 176 -20.83 14.47 5.40
C GLU A 176 -20.87 15.45 4.21
N PHE A 177 -21.62 15.10 3.16
CA PHE A 177 -21.89 15.95 2.01
C PHE A 177 -23.39 16.17 1.89
#